data_AF-A0A7S2D912-F1
#
_entry.id   AF-A0A7S2D912-F1
#
_cell.length_a   1.000
_cell.length_b   1.000
_cell.length_c   1.000
_cell.angle_alpha   90.00
_cell.angle_beta   90.00
_cell.angle_gamma   90.00
#
_symmetry.space_group_name_H-M   'P 1'
#
loop_
_entity.id
_entity.type
_entity.pdbx_description
1 polymer ?
#
loop_
_entity_poly.entity_id
_entity_poly.type
_entity_poly.pdbx_seq_one_letter_code
_entity_poly.pdbx_strand_id
1 'polypeptide(L)'
;GVPKLMKHTSQLAEERAGTIHENCLWQFVHAMPFQFTTAFMIVLNTILTGVAADHRLEAALNKNPEDAGWEHTELAFCIFFSFELLIRFSAERILFFMGPEWRWNLFD
;
A
#
# COMPACT_ATOMS: atom_id res chain seq x y z
N GLY A 1 31.97 28.15 26.86
CA GLY A 1 30.67 27.48 26.72
C GLY A 1 30.47 26.87 25.33
N VAL A 2 31.42 26.05 24.88
CA VAL A 2 31.39 25.35 23.57
C VAL A 2 30.40 24.16 23.49
N PRO A 3 30.02 23.43 24.57
CA PRO A 3 29.20 22.22 24.42
C PRO A 3 27.72 22.47 24.09
N LYS A 4 27.23 23.71 24.17
CA LYS A 4 25.85 24.05 23.80
C LYS A 4 25.64 24.20 22.28
N LEU A 5 26.66 24.61 21.53
CA LEU A 5 26.54 24.78 20.07
C LEU A 5 26.51 23.45 19.32
N MET A 6 27.31 22.46 19.75
CA MET A 6 27.37 21.14 19.09
C MET A 6 26.08 20.32 19.22
N LYS A 7 25.33 20.49 20.32
CA LYS A 7 24.04 19.83 20.52
C LYS A 7 22.94 20.41 19.62
N HIS A 8 23.00 21.71 19.35
CA HIS A 8 22.03 22.38 18.50
C HIS A 8 22.23 22.04 17.01
N THR A 9 23.47 21.90 16.55
CA THR A 9 23.74 21.49 15.15
C THR A 9 23.42 20.02 14.89
N SER A 10 23.58 19.13 15.88
CA SER A 10 23.16 17.73 15.75
C SER A 10 21.64 17.58 15.71
N GLN A 11 20.90 18.31 16.57
CA GLN A 11 19.44 18.33 16.54
C GLN A 11 18.88 18.83 15.20
N LEU A 12 19.44 19.89 14.62
CA LEU A 12 19.00 20.41 13.32
C LEU A 12 19.27 19.47 12.15
N ALA A 13 20.34 18.67 12.22
CA ALA A 13 20.65 17.68 11.20
C ALA A 13 19.69 16.48 11.25
N GLU A 14 19.33 16.05 12.46
CA GLU A 14 18.38 14.97 12.72
C GLU A 14 16.94 15.38 12.33
N GLU A 15 16.55 16.62 12.66
CA GLU A 15 15.26 17.20 12.32
C GLU A 15 15.09 17.36 10.79
N ARG A 16 16.14 17.84 10.08
CA ARG A 16 16.15 17.91 8.61
C ARG A 16 16.12 16.53 7.95
N ALA A 17 16.79 15.53 8.51
CA ALA A 17 16.77 14.18 7.96
C ALA A 17 15.37 13.54 8.04
N GLY A 18 14.64 13.79 9.12
CA GLY A 18 13.23 13.39 9.26
C GLY A 18 12.34 14.03 8.20
N THR A 19 12.48 15.34 7.96
CA THR A 19 11.64 16.07 6.99
C THR A 19 11.90 15.63 5.54
N ILE A 20 13.15 15.30 5.18
CA ILE A 20 13.51 14.92 3.80
C ILE A 20 12.91 13.55 3.45
N HIS A 21 12.92 12.59 4.38
CA HIS A 21 12.38 11.26 4.11
C HIS A 21 10.85 11.29 3.95
N GLU A 22 10.16 12.11 4.74
CA GLU A 22 8.71 12.35 4.66
C GLU A 22 8.31 12.92 3.29
N ASN A 23 9.09 13.87 2.76
CA ASN A 23 8.78 14.51 1.49
C ASN A 23 8.92 13.55 0.29
N CYS A 24 9.88 12.62 0.32
CA CYS A 24 10.09 11.70 -0.80
C CYS A 24 9.01 10.62 -0.86
N LEU A 25 8.64 10.03 0.28
CA LEU A 25 7.55 9.04 0.35
C LEU A 25 6.20 9.66 -0.01
N TRP A 26 5.94 10.87 0.48
CA TRP A 26 4.73 11.60 0.11
C TRP A 26 4.67 11.89 -1.39
N GLN A 27 5.76 12.36 -2.00
CA GLN A 27 5.84 12.57 -3.45
C GLN A 27 5.68 11.26 -4.24
N PHE A 28 6.18 10.14 -3.72
CA PHE A 28 6.10 8.84 -4.37
C PHE A 28 4.65 8.32 -4.43
N VAL A 29 3.91 8.33 -3.31
CA VAL A 29 2.52 7.84 -3.29
C VAL A 29 1.55 8.75 -4.06
N HIS A 30 1.87 10.05 -4.15
CA HIS A 30 1.10 11.00 -4.97
C HIS A 30 1.55 11.04 -6.44
N ALA A 31 2.56 10.25 -6.82
CA ALA A 31 3.01 10.20 -8.20
C ALA A 31 2.01 9.43 -9.06
N MET A 32 1.76 9.94 -10.27
CA MET A 32 0.86 9.30 -11.24
C MET A 32 1.18 7.82 -11.48
N PRO A 33 2.45 7.38 -11.62
CA PRO A 33 2.75 5.96 -11.81
C PRO A 33 2.25 5.08 -10.66
N PHE A 34 2.39 5.53 -9.41
CA PHE A 34 1.94 4.77 -8.24
C PHE A 34 0.41 4.59 -8.24
N GLN A 35 -0.32 5.67 -8.52
CA GLN A 35 -1.78 5.64 -8.62
C GLN A 35 -2.26 4.74 -9.77
N PHE A 36 -1.65 4.86 -10.95
CA PHE A 36 -1.97 4.01 -12.10
C PHE A 36 -1.66 2.54 -11.85
N THR A 37 -0.51 2.23 -11.23
CA THR A 37 -0.17 0.84 -10.87
C THR A 37 -1.20 0.27 -9.90
N THR A 38 -1.60 1.04 -8.87
CA THR A 38 -2.58 0.57 -7.91
C THR A 38 -3.95 0.35 -8.57
N ALA A 39 -4.43 1.31 -9.34
CA ALA A 39 -5.69 1.17 -10.09
C ALA A 39 -5.66 -0.02 -11.06
N PHE A 40 -4.54 -0.22 -11.77
CA PHE A 40 -4.35 -1.37 -12.64
C PHE A 40 -4.42 -2.70 -11.87
N MET A 41 -3.77 -2.78 -10.71
CA MET A 41 -3.77 -3.97 -9.87
C MET A 41 -5.15 -4.26 -9.28
N ILE A 42 -5.97 -3.25 -8.96
CA ILE A 42 -7.37 -3.42 -8.53
C ILE A 42 -8.20 -4.07 -9.65
N VAL A 43 -8.09 -3.56 -10.88
CA VAL A 43 -8.80 -4.11 -12.03
C VAL A 43 -8.36 -5.55 -12.29
N LEU A 44 -7.05 -5.81 -12.27
CA LEU A 44 -6.50 -7.15 -12.48
C LEU A 44 -6.97 -8.14 -11.40
N ASN A 45 -6.92 -7.73 -10.13
CA ASN A 45 -7.41 -8.53 -9.01
C ASN A 45 -8.91 -8.87 -9.17
N THR A 46 -9.72 -7.90 -9.58
CA THR A 46 -11.16 -8.08 -9.79
C THR A 46 -11.45 -9.10 -10.89
N ILE A 47 -10.74 -9.00 -12.02
CA ILE A 47 -10.87 -9.94 -13.14
C ILE A 47 -10.47 -11.36 -12.70
N LEU A 48 -9.30 -11.50 -12.06
CA LEU A 48 -8.78 -12.80 -11.67
C LEU A 48 -9.62 -13.46 -10.58
N THR A 49 -10.11 -12.70 -9.60
CA THR A 49 -11.04 -13.20 -8.58
C THR A 49 -12.36 -13.65 -9.21
N GLY A 50 -12.87 -12.92 -10.20
CA GLY A 50 -14.06 -13.33 -10.95
C GLY A 50 -13.88 -14.65 -11.69
N VAL A 51 -12.75 -14.81 -12.38
CA VAL A 51 -12.40 -16.06 -13.09
C VAL A 51 -12.19 -17.22 -12.11
N ALA A 52 -11.50 -16.96 -10.99
CA ALA A 52 -11.29 -17.95 -9.93
C ALA A 52 -12.64 -18.42 -9.33
N ALA A 53 -13.57 -17.50 -9.10
CA ALA A 53 -14.90 -17.83 -8.58
C ALA A 53 -15.70 -18.72 -9.55
N ASP A 54 -15.63 -18.44 -10.86
CA ASP A 54 -16.27 -19.28 -11.89
C ASP A 54 -15.67 -20.69 -11.92
N HIS A 55 -14.35 -20.81 -11.91
CA HIS A 55 -13.67 -22.11 -11.85
C HIS A 55 -13.95 -22.89 -10.56
N ARG A 56 -14.01 -22.21 -9.41
CA ARG A 56 -14.37 -22.84 -8.12
C ARG A 56 -15.82 -23.36 -8.16
N LEU A 57 -16.74 -22.61 -8.77
CA LEU A 57 -18.12 -23.06 -8.95
C LEU A 57 -18.19 -24.32 -9.83
N GLU A 58 -17.50 -24.32 -10.97
CA GLU A 58 -17.44 -25.47 -11.87
C GLU A 58 -16.80 -26.69 -11.18
N ALA A 59 -15.70 -26.49 -10.45
CA ALA A 59 -15.03 -27.56 -9.70
C ALA A 59 -15.95 -28.14 -8.62
N ALA A 60 -16.68 -27.30 -7.89
CA ALA A 60 -17.65 -27.73 -6.88
C ALA A 60 -18.81 -28.54 -7.48
N LEU A 61 -19.34 -28.13 -8.64
CA LEU A 61 -20.39 -28.86 -9.36
C LEU A 61 -19.91 -30.23 -9.85
N ASN A 62 -18.68 -30.30 -10.35
CA ASN A 62 -18.07 -31.52 -10.89
C ASN A 62 -17.36 -32.39 -9.85
N LYS A 63 -17.32 -31.97 -8.56
CA LYS A 63 -16.56 -32.61 -7.47
C LYS A 63 -15.06 -32.77 -7.77
N ASN A 64 -14.51 -31.83 -8.54
CA ASN A 64 -13.07 -31.77 -8.79
C ASN A 64 -12.37 -31.08 -7.61
N PRO A 65 -11.10 -31.45 -7.32
CA PRO A 65 -10.30 -30.72 -6.34
C PRO A 65 -10.08 -29.28 -6.81
N GLU A 66 -10.13 -28.33 -5.88
CA GLU A 66 -9.80 -26.94 -6.18
C GLU A 66 -8.33 -26.80 -6.59
N ASP A 67 -8.07 -25.91 -7.54
CA ASP A 67 -6.72 -25.58 -7.97
C ASP A 67 -6.07 -24.64 -6.94
N ALA A 68 -4.97 -25.09 -6.34
CA ALA A 68 -4.17 -24.32 -5.40
C ALA A 68 -3.63 -23.01 -6.02
N GLY A 69 -3.53 -22.92 -7.35
CA GLY A 69 -3.06 -21.72 -8.05
C GLY A 69 -3.90 -20.46 -7.74
N TRP A 70 -5.21 -20.62 -7.52
CA TRP A 70 -6.08 -19.49 -7.19
C TRP A 70 -5.80 -18.91 -5.81
N GLU A 71 -5.55 -19.75 -4.81
CA GLU A 71 -5.19 -19.30 -3.45
C GLU A 71 -3.88 -18.51 -3.44
N HIS A 72 -2.87 -18.97 -4.18
CA HIS A 72 -1.59 -18.26 -4.30
C HIS A 72 -1.76 -16.90 -4.98
N THR A 73 -2.68 -16.81 -5.95
CA THR A 73 -2.97 -15.56 -6.67
C THR A 73 -3.65 -14.56 -5.75
N GLU A 74 -4.68 -14.99 -4.99
CA GLU A 74 -5.35 -14.16 -3.98
C GLU A 74 -4.38 -13.67 -2.91
N LEU A 75 -3.52 -14.56 -2.41
CA LEU A 75 -2.48 -14.21 -1.44
C LEU A 75 -1.49 -13.17 -2.02
N ALA A 76 -1.09 -13.30 -3.28
CA ALA A 76 -0.19 -12.35 -3.92
C ALA A 76 -0.80 -10.95 -4.01
N PHE A 77 -2.09 -10.83 -4.38
CA PHE A 77 -2.79 -9.54 -4.37
C PHE A 77 -2.97 -8.99 -2.96
N CYS A 78 -3.31 -9.83 -2.00
CA CYS A 78 -3.42 -9.44 -0.59
C CYS A 78 -2.11 -8.83 -0.07
N ILE A 79 -0.98 -9.48 -0.35
CA ILE A 79 0.35 -8.97 0.00
C ILE A 79 0.62 -7.63 -0.70
N PHE A 80 0.32 -7.54 -2.00
CA PHE A 80 0.51 -6.30 -2.77
C PHE A 80 -0.27 -5.13 -2.17
N PHE A 81 -1.58 -5.27 -1.94
CA PHE A 81 -2.42 -4.21 -1.36
C PHE A 81 -2.02 -3.89 0.08
N SER A 82 -1.59 -4.88 0.86
CA SER A 82 -1.06 -4.63 2.21
C SER A 82 0.19 -3.74 2.18
N PHE A 83 1.14 -4.01 1.28
CA PHE A 83 2.33 -3.17 1.14
C PHE A 83 1.99 -1.77 0.64
N GLU A 84 1.12 -1.70 -0.35
CA GLU A 84 0.61 -0.46 -0.93
C GLU A 84 -0.01 0.44 0.16
N LEU A 85 -0.90 -0.12 0.99
CA LEU A 85 -1.55 0.55 2.11
C LEU A 85 -0.53 0.98 3.18
N LEU A 86 0.44 0.13 3.52
CA LEU A 86 1.50 0.45 4.49
C LEU A 86 2.38 1.62 4.03
N ILE A 87 2.66 1.72 2.73
CA ILE A 87 3.42 2.84 2.16
C ILE A 87 2.58 4.13 2.24
N ARG A 88 1.30 4.11 1.86
CA ARG A 88 0.39 5.28 2.02
C ARG A 88 0.26 5.70 3.48
N PHE A 89 0.05 4.74 4.37
CA PHE A 89 -0.04 4.97 5.80
C PHE A 89 1.23 5.65 6.35
N SER A 90 2.41 5.18 5.92
CA SER A 90 3.69 5.75 6.34
C SER A 90 3.91 7.16 5.81
N ALA A 91 3.40 7.47 4.60
CA ALA A 91 3.50 8.77 3.97
C ALA A 91 2.52 9.81 4.54
N GLU A 92 1.27 9.42 4.79
CA GLU A 92 0.19 10.33 5.21
C GLU A 92 0.00 10.40 6.73
N ARG A 93 0.34 9.33 7.47
CA ARG A 93 0.26 9.24 8.94
C ARG A 93 -1.11 9.66 9.49
N ILE A 94 -1.21 10.85 10.10
CA ILE A 94 -2.46 11.37 10.68
C ILE A 94 -3.41 11.85 9.56
N LEU A 95 -2.88 12.35 8.45
CA LEU A 95 -3.66 12.71 7.27
C LEU A 95 -4.32 11.49 6.62
N PHE A 96 -3.82 10.28 6.88
CA PHE A 96 -4.46 9.06 6.41
C PHE A 96 -5.88 8.91 6.97
N PHE A 97 -6.10 9.32 8.24
CA PHE A 97 -7.40 9.22 8.93
C PHE A 97 -8.22 10.52 8.92
N MET A 98 -7.59 11.67 8.70
CA MET A 98 -8.25 12.99 8.78
C MET A 98 -8.14 13.83 7.51
N GLY A 99 -7.42 13.35 6.50
CA GLY A 99 -7.26 14.01 5.19
C GLY A 99 -8.49 13.82 4.30
N PRO A 100 -8.61 14.53 3.18
CA PRO A 100 -9.78 14.49 2.31
C PRO A 100 -10.12 13.07 1.80
N GLU A 101 -9.11 12.22 1.61
CA GLU A 101 -9.24 10.85 1.11
C GLU A 101 -9.45 9.80 2.22
N TRP A 102 -9.63 10.21 3.48
CA TRP A 102 -9.69 9.29 4.63
C TRP A 102 -10.76 8.19 4.49
N ARG A 103 -11.87 8.48 3.79
CA ARG A 103 -12.96 7.52 3.56
C ARG A 103 -12.55 6.40 2.62
N TRP A 104 -11.74 6.73 1.61
CA TRP A 104 -11.20 5.76 0.66
C TRP A 104 -10.09 4.95 1.30
N ASN A 105 -9.19 5.60 2.03
CA ASN A 105 -8.15 4.96 2.82
C ASN A 105 -8.67 4.01 3.91
N LEU A 106 -9.88 4.24 4.43
CA LEU A 106 -10.56 3.35 5.38
C LEU A 106 -11.30 2.20 4.67
N PHE A 107 -11.66 2.41 3.40
CA PHE A 107 -12.33 1.39 2.58
C PHE A 107 -11.34 0.37 2.02
N ASP A 108 -10.17 0.85 1.59
CA ASP A 108 -9.00 0.04 1.20
C ASP A 108 -8.50 -0.81 2.38
#